data_AF-A0A7W2J0T8-F1
#
_entry.id   AF-A0A7W2J0T8-F1
#
_cell.length_a   1.000
_cell.length_b   1.000
_cell.length_c   1.000
_cell.angle_alpha   90.00
_cell.angle_beta   90.00
_cell.angle_gamma   90.00
#
_symmetry.space_group_name_H-M   'P 1'
#
loop_
_entity.id
_entity.type
_entity.pdbx_description
1 polymer ?
#
loop_
_entity_poly.entity_id
_entity_poly.type
_entity_poly.pdbx_seq_one_letter_code
_entity_poly.pdbx_strand_id
1 'polypeptide(L)' 'MNIDELVSRINFLYHKSKSEKLTEEEKLEQRELRKKYLQNIRANLKSQLDTIKKVNPSNERLN' A
#
# COMPACT_ATOMS: atom_id res chain seq x y z
N MET A 1 10.22 5.54 9.38
CA MET A 1 9.92 4.16 8.98
C MET A 1 9.70 4.15 7.49
N ASN A 2 10.58 3.45 6.79
CA ASN A 2 10.50 3.28 5.34
C ASN A 2 9.38 2.29 4.98
N ILE A 3 8.92 2.30 3.73
CA ILE A 3 7.83 1.40 3.32
C ILE A 3 8.22 -0.08 3.47
N ASP A 4 9.50 -0.40 3.24
CA ASP A 4 10.04 -1.75 3.36
C ASP A 4 10.08 -2.24 4.80
N GLU A 5 10.46 -1.37 5.74
CA GLU A 5 10.42 -1.66 7.17
C GLU A 5 8.98 -1.90 7.63
N LEU A 6 8.04 -1.08 7.15
CA LEU A 6 6.64 -1.18 7.48
C LEU A 6 6.03 -2.50 6.98
N VAL A 7 6.31 -2.88 5.73
CA VAL A 7 5.88 -4.16 5.16
C VAL A 7 6.51 -5.33 5.92
N SER A 8 7.81 -5.25 6.23
CA SER A 8 8.52 -6.28 6.98
C SER A 8 7.89 -6.50 8.36
N ARG A 9 7.53 -5.43 9.07
CA ARG A 9 6.86 -5.53 10.38
C ARG A 9 5.44 -6.10 10.28
N ILE A 10 4.67 -5.70 9.26
CA ILE A 10 3.35 -6.29 9.00
C ILE A 10 3.46 -7.79 8.74
N ASN A 11 4.43 -8.20 7.92
CA ASN A 11 4.68 -9.62 7.60
C ASN A 11 5.12 -10.39 8.84
N PHE A 12 6.02 -9.82 9.66
CA PHE A 12 6.42 -10.41 10.93
C PHE A 12 5.21 -10.68 11.83
N LEU A 13 4.36 -9.67 12.07
CA LEU A 13 3.15 -9.81 12.89
C LEU A 13 2.16 -10.80 12.27
N TYR A 14 2.08 -10.87 10.93
CA TYR A 14 1.26 -11.85 10.24
C TYR A 14 1.76 -13.29 10.48
N HIS A 15 3.05 -13.55 10.28
CA HIS A 15 3.65 -14.87 10.55
C HIS A 15 3.51 -15.24 12.01
N LYS A 16 3.77 -14.30 12.92
CA LYS A 16 3.56 -14.47 14.35
C LYS A 16 2.11 -14.87 14.65
N SER A 17 1.12 -14.18 14.07
CA SER A 17 -0.32 -14.51 14.24
C SER A 17 -0.73 -15.89 13.72
N LYS A 18 0.08 -16.49 12.82
CA LYS A 18 -0.16 -17.81 12.25
C LYS A 18 0.47 -18.92 13.10
N SER A 19 1.63 -18.66 13.69
CA SER A 19 2.30 -19.61 14.60
C SER A 19 1.76 -19.54 16.02
N GLU A 20 1.41 -18.35 16.49
CA GLU A 20 0.97 -18.08 17.85
C GLU A 20 -0.10 -16.96 17.90
N LYS A 21 -0.73 -16.76 19.05
CA LYS A 21 -1.66 -15.63 19.22
C LYS A 21 -0.89 -14.34 19.42
N LEU A 22 -1.24 -13.30 18.67
CA LEU A 22 -0.79 -11.95 18.94
C LEU A 22 -1.37 -11.45 20.27
N THR A 23 -0.57 -10.67 21.01
CA THR A 23 -1.09 -9.89 22.14
C THR A 23 -2.03 -8.78 21.65
N GLU A 24 -2.79 -8.16 22.55
CA GLU A 24 -3.69 -7.06 22.18
C GLU A 24 -2.90 -5.84 21.66
N GLU A 25 -1.73 -5.57 22.23
CA GLU A 25 -0.82 -4.51 21.77
C GLU A 25 -0.33 -4.79 20.35
N GLU A 26 0.04 -6.04 20.05
CA GLU A 26 0.49 -6.44 18.71
C GLU A 26 -0.63 -6.41 17.67
N LYS A 27 -1.86 -6.74 18.06
CA LYS A 27 -3.04 -6.58 17.19
C LYS A 27 -3.32 -5.12 16.89
N LEU A 28 -3.16 -4.24 17.88
CA LEU A 28 -3.31 -2.80 17.71
C LEU A 28 -2.20 -2.27 16.77
N GLU A 29 -0.95 -2.65 17.02
CA GLU A 29 0.19 -2.30 16.18
C GLU A 29 -0.05 -2.75 14.73
N GLN A 30 -0.44 -4.02 14.51
CA GLN A 30 -0.70 -4.54 13.17
C GLN A 30 -1.79 -3.75 12.43
N ARG A 31 -2.83 -3.31 13.14
CA ARG A 31 -3.93 -2.52 12.58
C ARG A 31 -3.47 -1.13 12.15
N GLU A 32 -2.72 -0.44 13.01
CA GLU A 32 -2.20 0.89 12.71
C GLU A 32 -1.18 0.85 11.56
N LEU A 33 -0.32 -0.16 11.52
CA LEU A 33 0.63 -0.36 10.43
C LEU A 33 -0.10 -0.61 9.10
N ARG A 34 -1.13 -1.46 9.08
CA ARG A 34 -1.94 -1.72 7.88
C ARG A 34 -2.69 -0.48 7.40
N LYS A 35 -3.21 0.33 8.32
CA LYS A 35 -3.87 1.60 8.00
C LYS A 35 -2.90 2.56 7.32
N LYS A 36 -1.69 2.70 7.88
CA LYS A 36 -0.62 3.55 7.32
C LYS A 36 -0.16 3.06 5.95
N TYR A 37 0.03 1.75 5.77
CA TYR A 37 0.33 1.15 4.47
C TYR A 37 -0.72 1.54 3.43
N LEU A 38 -2.00 1.32 3.75
CA LEU A 38 -3.10 1.53 2.82
C LEU A 38 -3.26 3.01 2.44
N GLN A 39 -3.02 3.92 3.38
CA GLN A 39 -3.00 5.36 3.10
C GLN A 39 -1.88 5.72 2.10
N ASN A 40 -0.67 5.20 2.30
CA ASN A 40 0.45 5.44 1.39
C ASN A 40 0.17 4.89 -0.01
N ILE A 41 -0.36 3.66 -0.10
CA ILE A 41 -0.72 3.04 -1.38
C ILE A 41 -1.83 3.83 -2.10
N ARG A 42 -2.88 4.27 -1.38
CA ARG A 42 -3.94 5.09 -1.98
C ARG A 42 -3.44 6.43 -2.48
N ALA A 43 -2.56 7.09 -1.73
CA ALA A 43 -1.96 8.36 -2.14
C ALA A 43 -1.10 8.18 -3.40
N ASN A 44 -0.27 7.13 -3.43
CA ASN A 44 0.56 6.81 -4.60
C ASN A 44 -0.30 6.47 -5.83
N LEU A 45 -1.33 5.62 -5.68
CA LEU A 45 -2.25 5.30 -6.77
C LEU A 45 -2.96 6.54 -7.30
N LYS A 46 -3.45 7.41 -6.43
CA LYS A 46 -4.08 8.67 -6.84
C LYS A 46 -3.12 9.53 -7.67
N SER A 47 -1.87 9.69 -7.22
CA SER A 47 -0.86 10.42 -7.97
C SER A 47 -0.58 9.80 -9.35
N GLN A 48 -0.55 8.46 -9.44
CA GLN A 48 -0.39 7.79 -10.73
C GLN A 48 -1.58 8.07 -11.65
N LEU A 49 -2.82 7.99 -11.14
CA LEU A 49 -4.03 8.29 -11.91
C LEU A 49 -4.09 9.74 -12.38
N ASP A 50 -3.69 10.70 -11.55
CA ASP A 50 -3.63 12.12 -11.91
C ASP A 50 -2.63 12.39 -13.06
N THR A 51 -1.65 11.50 -13.24
CA THR A 51 -0.65 11.59 -14.32
C THR A 51 -1.15 10.96 -15.63
N ILE A 52 -2.20 10.14 -15.59
CA ILE A 52 -2.77 9.51 -16.79
C ILE A 52 -3.47 10.58 -17.62
N LYS A 53 -2.84 10.97 -18.74
CA LYS A 53 -3.48 11.80 -19.76
C LYS A 53 -4.39 10.93 -20.62
N LYS A 54 -5.61 11.41 -20.89
CA LYS A 54 -6.49 10.82 -21.91
C LYS A 54 -5.80 10.99 -23.26
N VAL A 55 -5.36 9.89 -23.85
CA VAL A 55 -4.92 9.87 -25.24
C VAL A 55 -6.19 9.96 -26.10
N ASN A 56 -6.39 11.08 -26.79
CA ASN A 56 -7.41 11.15 -27.83
C ASN A 56 -6.87 10.36 -29.03
N PRO A 57 -7.52 9.27 -29.47
CA PRO A 57 -7.04 8.46 -30.59
C PRO A 57 -7.25 9.11 -31.97
N SER A 58 -7.54 10.42 -32.04
CA SER A 58 -8.09 11.07 -33.24
C SER A 58 -7.08 11.78 -34.15
N ASN A 59 -5.77 11.62 -33.94
CA ASN A 59 -4.79 12.43 -34.66
C ASN A 59 -3.49 11.72 -35.02
N GLU A 60 -3.54 10.41 -35.30
CA GLU A 60 -2.38 9.65 -35.80
C GLU A 60 -2.60 8.96 -37.15
N ARG A 61 -3.44 9.57 -38.00
CA ARG A 61 -3.48 9.27 -39.43
C ARG A 61 -3.60 10.58 -40.19
N LEU A 62 -2.47 11.20 -40.51
CA LEU A 62 -2.23 12.02 -41.71
C LEU A 62 -0.81 12.59 -41.62
N ASN A 63 0.15 11.88 -42.21
CA ASN A 63 1.25 12.34 -43.07
C ASN A 63 2.29 11.23 -43.19
#